data_AF-A0AAU1XS74-F1
#
_entry.id   AF-A0AAU1XS74-F1
#
_cell.length_a   1.000
_cell.length_b   1.000
_cell.length_c   1.000
_cell.angle_alpha   90.00
_cell.angle_beta   90.00
_cell.angle_gamma   90.00
#
_symmetry.space_group_name_H-M   'P 1'
#
loop_
_entity.id
_entity.type
_entity.pdbx_description
1 polymer ?
#
loop_
_entity_poly.entity_id
_entity_poly.type
_entity_poly.pdbx_seq_one_letter_code
_entity_poly.pdbx_strand_id
1 'polypeptide(L)'
;MSEAPAYAFGLRASANRFRSSPISASTRAPSRVPGPVVREAAVPLPGPLAALLVEMADQLTATAADAPLAALRAAGVLERIAARVSRAAAGALCDDGLSAEAVATALGTTTPRPWSCS
;
A
#
# COMPACT_ATOMS: atom_id res chain seq x y z
N MET A 1 -4.45 -26.00 40.03
CA MET A 1 -3.38 -25.04 39.69
C MET A 1 -3.70 -24.58 38.28
N SER A 2 -4.07 -23.35 37.92
CA SER A 2 -3.87 -22.00 38.47
C SER A 2 -5.02 -21.15 37.88
N GLU A 3 -5.92 -20.61 38.71
CA GLU A 3 -5.98 -19.20 39.10
C GLU A 3 -6.46 -18.23 38.00
N ALA A 4 -7.70 -17.75 38.17
CA ALA A 4 -8.16 -16.50 37.58
C ALA A 4 -7.55 -15.32 38.37
N PRO A 5 -7.53 -14.11 37.79
CA PRO A 5 -8.26 -13.06 38.48
C PRO A 5 -9.16 -12.23 37.57
N ALA A 6 -10.36 -12.02 38.08
CA ALA A 6 -11.22 -10.90 37.75
C ALA A 6 -10.51 -9.59 38.09
N TYR A 7 -10.57 -8.62 37.18
CA TYR A 7 -10.37 -7.21 37.52
C TYR A 7 -11.59 -6.40 37.10
N ALA A 8 -12.37 -6.05 38.11
CA ALA A 8 -13.34 -4.97 38.06
C ALA A 8 -12.60 -3.65 38.30
N PHE A 9 -12.81 -2.66 37.43
CA PHE A 9 -12.58 -1.26 37.78
C PHE A 9 -13.74 -0.43 37.28
N GLY A 10 -14.48 0.14 38.23
CA GLY A 10 -15.66 0.94 37.98
C GLY A 10 -15.33 2.30 37.38
N LEU A 11 -16.31 2.88 36.69
CA LEU A 11 -16.38 4.31 36.52
C LEU A 11 -17.82 4.79 36.63
N ARG A 12 -17.92 5.76 37.54
CA ARG A 12 -19.08 6.46 38.05
C ARG A 12 -19.61 7.43 36.99
N ALA A 13 -20.92 7.62 37.04
CA ALA A 13 -21.72 8.50 36.20
C ALA A 13 -21.10 9.89 35.96
N SER A 14 -21.24 10.38 34.73
CA SER A 14 -21.28 11.82 34.46
C SER A 14 -22.51 12.13 33.62
N ALA A 15 -23.48 12.76 34.26
CA ALA A 15 -24.61 13.39 33.59
C ALA A 15 -24.08 14.56 32.75
N ASN A 16 -24.38 14.58 31.45
CA ASN A 16 -24.40 15.84 30.74
C ASN A 16 -25.69 15.95 29.91
N ARG A 17 -26.59 16.79 30.44
CA ARG A 17 -27.81 17.25 29.82
C ARG A 17 -27.42 18.36 28.86
N PHE A 18 -27.26 18.06 27.58
CA PHE A 18 -27.20 19.10 26.56
C PHE A 18 -28.38 19.01 25.60
N ARG A 19 -28.95 20.20 25.40
CA ARG A 19 -30.29 20.48 24.89
C ARG A 19 -30.48 20.03 23.46
N SER A 20 -31.72 19.67 23.17
CA SER A 20 -32.33 19.65 21.85
C SER A 20 -31.87 20.83 20.99
N SER A 21 -31.37 20.52 19.81
CA SER A 21 -31.49 21.38 18.63
C SER A 21 -31.74 20.47 17.43
N PRO A 22 -32.79 20.72 16.63
CA PRO A 22 -33.09 19.91 15.45
C PRO A 22 -32.10 20.31 14.36
N ILE A 23 -31.09 19.46 14.12
CA ILE A 23 -30.26 19.61 12.93
C ILE A 23 -31.04 19.01 11.77
N SER A 24 -31.38 19.90 10.84
CA SER A 24 -31.98 19.70 9.54
C SER A 24 -31.85 18.30 8.95
N ALA A 25 -32.99 17.79 8.47
CA ALA A 25 -33.05 16.76 7.46
C ALA A 25 -32.15 17.14 6.27
N SER A 26 -30.93 16.61 6.27
CA SER A 26 -30.04 16.62 5.11
C SER A 26 -30.01 15.19 4.60
N THR A 27 -30.76 14.97 3.53
CA THR A 27 -30.80 13.72 2.77
C THR A 27 -29.43 13.50 2.13
N ARG A 28 -28.47 13.02 2.94
CA ARG A 28 -27.15 12.63 2.45
C ARG A 28 -27.24 11.18 2.01
N ALA A 29 -27.26 10.99 0.69
CA ALA A 29 -27.13 9.72 0.01
C ALA A 29 -26.01 8.86 0.64
N PRO A 30 -26.16 7.53 0.67
CA PRO A 30 -25.14 6.64 1.23
C PRO A 30 -23.80 6.89 0.54
N SER A 31 -22.78 7.19 1.33
CA SER A 31 -21.41 7.31 0.88
C SER A 31 -20.98 5.96 0.31
N ARG A 32 -21.02 5.86 -1.02
CA ARG A 32 -20.37 4.81 -1.79
C ARG A 32 -18.89 4.93 -1.48
N VAL A 33 -18.41 4.13 -0.54
CA VAL A 33 -16.97 3.97 -0.30
C VAL A 33 -16.41 3.47 -1.63
N PRO A 34 -15.56 4.24 -2.34
CA PRO A 34 -14.81 3.64 -3.43
C PRO A 34 -13.91 2.61 -2.76
N GLY A 35 -14.14 1.33 -3.05
CA GLY A 35 -13.13 0.31 -2.78
C GLY A 35 -11.79 0.74 -3.39
N PRO A 36 -10.67 0.20 -2.91
CA PRO A 36 -9.37 0.53 -3.49
C PRO A 36 -9.46 0.27 -4.99
N VAL A 37 -9.33 1.35 -5.77
CA VAL A 37 -9.19 1.28 -7.23
C VAL A 37 -7.89 0.54 -7.49
N VAL A 38 -7.98 -0.78 -7.56
CA VAL A 38 -6.97 -1.60 -8.22
C VAL A 38 -6.95 -1.08 -9.64
N ARG A 39 -5.87 -0.38 -10.00
CA ARG A 39 -5.72 0.15 -11.36
C ARG A 39 -5.66 -1.05 -12.30
N GLU A 40 -6.79 -1.33 -12.94
CA GLU A 40 -7.07 -2.47 -13.83
C GLU A 40 -6.24 -2.44 -15.14
N ALA A 41 -5.30 -1.51 -15.26
CA ALA A 41 -4.46 -1.30 -16.44
C ALA A 41 -3.00 -1.75 -16.24
N ALA A 42 -2.61 -2.26 -15.07
CA ALA A 42 -1.25 -2.75 -14.83
C ALA A 42 -1.12 -4.22 -15.24
N VAL A 43 -0.08 -4.55 -16.00
CA VAL A 43 0.31 -5.94 -16.31
C VAL A 43 0.28 -6.79 -15.02
N PRO A 44 -0.54 -7.85 -14.95
CA PRO A 44 -0.65 -8.66 -13.74
C PRO A 44 0.68 -9.37 -13.47
N LEU A 45 1.12 -9.32 -12.21
CA LEU A 45 2.31 -10.05 -11.79
C LEU A 45 2.04 -11.56 -11.78
N PRO A 46 3.01 -12.39 -12.16
CA PRO A 46 2.91 -13.84 -11.97
C PRO A 46 2.63 -14.17 -10.50
N GLY A 47 1.68 -15.07 -10.24
CA GLY A 47 1.24 -15.42 -8.88
C GLY A 47 2.37 -15.70 -7.87
N PRO A 48 3.39 -16.52 -8.22
CA PRO A 48 4.52 -16.77 -7.32
C PRO A 48 5.32 -15.51 -6.97
N LEU A 49 5.48 -14.59 -7.93
CA LEU A 49 6.23 -13.36 -7.72
C LEU A 49 5.43 -12.37 -6.86
N ALA A 50 4.11 -12.28 -7.06
CA ALA A 50 3.24 -11.49 -6.20
C ALA A 50 3.27 -11.99 -4.75
N ALA A 51 3.20 -13.31 -4.54
CA ALA A 51 3.26 -13.91 -3.21
C ALA A 51 4.59 -13.62 -2.50
N LEU A 52 5.72 -13.75 -3.22
CA LEU A 52 7.05 -13.45 -2.67
C LEU A 52 7.18 -11.98 -2.25
N LEU A 53 6.63 -11.05 -3.05
CA LEU A 53 6.65 -9.62 -2.70
C LEU A 53 5.85 -9.33 -1.43
N VAL A 54 4.73 -10.00 -1.23
CA VAL A 54 3.93 -9.89 0.00
C VAL A 54 4.72 -10.44 1.20
N GLU A 55 5.32 -11.63 1.07
CA GLU A 55 6.12 -12.22 2.15
C GLU A 55 7.31 -11.33 2.55
N MET A 56 8.04 -10.78 1.57
CA MET A 56 9.13 -9.85 1.85
C MET A 56 8.65 -8.58 2.54
N ALA A 57 7.48 -8.05 2.17
CA ALA A 57 6.91 -6.88 2.83
C ALA A 57 6.59 -7.18 4.30
N ASP A 58 5.96 -8.32 4.58
CA ASP A 58 5.64 -8.74 5.95
C ASP A 58 6.91 -8.93 6.79
N GLN A 59 7.94 -9.57 6.23
CA GLN A 59 9.24 -9.75 6.90
C GLN A 59 9.92 -8.41 7.20
N LEU A 60 9.89 -7.46 6.26
CA LEU A 60 10.46 -6.12 6.46
C LEU A 60 9.67 -5.33 7.50
N THR A 61 8.35 -5.45 7.53
CA THR A 61 7.50 -4.80 8.53
C THR A 61 7.77 -5.37 9.93
N ALA A 62 7.86 -6.68 10.07
CA ALA A 62 8.24 -7.32 11.34
C ALA A 62 9.66 -6.88 11.77
N THR A 63 10.62 -6.93 10.84
CA THR A 63 12.00 -6.49 11.11
C THR A 63 12.05 -4.99 11.45
N ALA A 64 11.18 -4.15 10.90
CA ALA A 64 11.15 -2.73 11.23
C ALA A 64 10.65 -2.49 12.66
N ALA A 65 9.78 -3.36 13.18
CA ALA A 65 9.32 -3.32 14.57
C ALA A 65 10.43 -3.73 15.55
N ASP A 66 11.21 -4.76 15.20
CA ASP A 66 12.23 -5.33 16.10
C ASP A 66 13.63 -4.70 15.93
N ALA A 67 14.01 -4.35 14.70
CA ALA A 67 15.33 -3.86 14.31
C ALA A 67 15.26 -2.84 13.14
N PRO A 68 14.87 -1.58 13.41
CA PRO A 68 14.61 -0.57 12.37
C PRO A 68 15.76 -0.32 11.39
N LEU A 69 17.00 -0.28 11.88
CA LEU A 69 18.18 -0.06 11.02
C LEU A 69 18.46 -1.25 10.10
N ALA A 70 18.16 -2.48 10.54
CA ALA A 70 18.29 -3.66 9.71
C ALA A 70 17.24 -3.67 8.59
N ALA A 71 16.01 -3.26 8.91
CA ALA A 71 14.93 -3.11 7.92
C ALA A 71 15.28 -2.05 6.86
N LEU A 72 15.78 -0.87 7.27
CA LEU A 72 16.22 0.17 6.33
C LEU A 72 17.36 -0.31 5.43
N ARG A 73 18.32 -1.08 5.98
CA ARG A 73 19.40 -1.66 5.19
C ARG A 73 18.87 -2.66 4.15
N ALA A 74 17.94 -3.53 4.56
CA ALA A 74 17.32 -4.50 3.67
C ALA A 74 16.50 -3.81 2.56
N ALA A 75 15.69 -2.81 2.90
CA ALA A 75 14.96 -1.99 1.94
C ALA A 75 15.90 -1.33 0.92
N GLY A 76 17.01 -0.72 1.37
CA GLY A 76 18.00 -0.13 0.46
C GLY A 76 18.70 -1.14 -0.45
N VAL A 77 18.86 -2.41 -0.02
CA VAL A 77 19.36 -3.48 -0.91
C VAL A 77 18.32 -3.81 -1.98
N LEU A 78 17.05 -3.97 -1.60
CA LEU A 78 15.96 -4.26 -2.53
C LEU A 78 15.76 -3.14 -3.56
N GLU A 79 15.85 -1.87 -3.14
CA GLU A 79 15.80 -0.72 -4.05
C GLU A 79 16.91 -0.78 -5.09
N ARG A 80 18.14 -1.14 -4.71
CA ARG A 80 19.25 -1.29 -5.67
C ARG A 80 19.02 -2.41 -6.66
N ILE A 81 18.47 -3.54 -6.20
CA ILE A 81 18.13 -4.68 -7.07
C ILE A 81 17.02 -4.26 -8.05
N ALA A 82 15.93 -3.68 -7.53
CA ALA A 82 14.82 -3.19 -8.33
C ALA A 82 15.29 -2.17 -9.37
N ALA A 83 16.10 -1.18 -8.98
CA ALA A 83 16.63 -0.18 -9.91
C ALA A 83 17.48 -0.80 -11.03
N ARG A 84 18.28 -1.83 -10.73
CA ARG A 84 19.08 -2.54 -11.73
C ARG A 84 18.20 -3.32 -12.70
N VAL A 85 17.24 -4.09 -12.18
CA VAL A 85 16.31 -4.88 -12.99
C VAL A 85 15.44 -3.97 -13.86
N SER A 86 14.91 -2.87 -13.30
CA SER A 86 14.11 -1.90 -14.04
C SER A 86 14.88 -1.26 -15.20
N ARG A 87 16.17 -0.94 -15.02
CA ARG A 87 16.99 -0.43 -16.13
C ARG A 87 17.21 -1.48 -17.23
N ALA A 88 17.47 -2.73 -16.86
CA ALA A 88 17.63 -3.80 -17.84
C ALA A 88 16.33 -4.07 -18.61
N ALA A 89 15.20 -4.12 -17.92
CA ALA A 89 13.88 -4.26 -18.53
C ALA A 89 13.54 -3.06 -19.42
N ALA A 90 13.78 -1.83 -18.98
CA ALA A 90 13.61 -0.64 -19.81
C ALA A 90 14.50 -0.69 -21.06
N GLY A 91 15.75 -1.12 -20.94
CA GLY A 91 16.64 -1.34 -22.09
C GLY A 91 16.05 -2.33 -23.10
N ALA A 92 15.56 -3.48 -22.63
CA ALA A 92 14.90 -4.46 -23.50
C ALA A 92 13.65 -3.87 -24.20
N LEU A 93 12.84 -3.07 -23.49
CA LEU A 93 11.68 -2.39 -24.08
C LEU A 93 12.11 -1.32 -25.12
N CYS A 94 13.23 -0.61 -24.91
CA CYS A 94 13.81 0.29 -25.92
C CYS A 94 14.22 -0.49 -27.18
N ASP A 95 14.91 -1.62 -27.00
CA ASP A 95 15.39 -2.47 -28.10
C ASP A 95 14.22 -3.07 -28.89
N ASP A 96 13.12 -3.39 -28.21
CA ASP A 96 11.85 -3.83 -28.81
C ASP A 96 11.04 -2.68 -29.46
N GLY A 97 11.53 -1.44 -29.39
CA GLY A 97 10.92 -0.27 -30.02
C GLY A 97 9.63 0.23 -29.35
N LEU A 98 9.38 -0.16 -28.09
CA LEU A 98 8.16 0.23 -27.40
C LEU A 98 8.20 1.71 -26.97
N SER A 99 7.13 2.45 -27.30
CA SER A 99 7.04 3.86 -26.95
C SER A 99 6.79 4.06 -25.46
N ALA A 100 7.17 5.23 -24.95
CA ALA A 100 6.94 5.60 -23.56
C ALA A 100 5.48 5.60 -23.14
N GLU A 101 4.61 5.95 -24.08
CA GLU A 101 3.18 5.95 -23.89
C GLU A 101 2.66 4.52 -23.76
N ALA A 102 3.09 3.59 -24.64
CA ALA A 102 2.70 2.19 -24.57
C ALA A 102 3.12 1.53 -23.25
N VAL A 103 4.34 1.82 -22.77
CA VAL A 103 4.83 1.34 -21.47
C VAL A 103 4.04 1.96 -20.32
N ALA A 104 3.78 3.27 -20.35
CA ALA A 104 3.03 3.95 -19.30
C ALA A 104 1.58 3.43 -19.21
N THR A 105 0.94 3.19 -20.36
CA THR A 105 -0.40 2.58 -20.45
C THR A 105 -0.40 1.16 -19.92
N ALA A 106 0.58 0.32 -20.31
CA ALA A 106 0.68 -1.07 -19.85
C ALA A 106 0.97 -1.19 -18.34
N LEU A 107 1.62 -0.18 -17.74
CA LEU A 107 1.85 -0.11 -16.30
C LEU A 107 0.69 0.58 -15.55
N GLY A 108 -0.36 1.02 -16.24
CA GLY A 108 -1.48 1.75 -15.64
C GLY A 108 -1.10 3.12 -15.06
N THR A 109 0.01 3.71 -15.51
CA THR A 109 0.50 5.02 -15.09
C THR A 109 0.01 6.12 -16.03
N THR A 110 -0.62 7.16 -15.50
CA THR A 110 -1.26 8.25 -16.29
C THR A 110 -0.27 9.34 -16.73
N THR A 111 0.99 9.25 -16.34
CA THR A 111 2.03 10.20 -16.72
C THR A 111 3.18 9.42 -17.34
N PRO A 112 3.41 9.53 -18.67
CA PRO A 112 4.65 9.07 -19.23
C PRO A 112 5.76 9.89 -18.59
N ARG A 113 6.54 9.28 -17.70
CA ARG A 113 7.85 9.87 -17.38
C ARG A 113 8.67 9.80 -18.66
N PRO A 114 9.28 10.91 -19.11
CA PRO A 114 10.21 10.83 -20.22
C PRO A 114 11.39 9.97 -19.76
N TRP A 115 11.42 8.72 -20.21
CA TRP A 115 12.60 7.88 -20.17
C TRP A 115 13.31 8.11 -21.50
N SER A 116 14.53 8.62 -21.43
CA SER A 116 15.40 8.66 -22.59
C SER A 116 16.07 7.30 -22.69
N CYS A 117 15.86 6.60 -23.81
CA CYS A 117 16.77 5.54 -24.23
C CYS A 117 18.14 6.22 -24.47
N SER A 118 19.16 5.83 -23.73
CA SER A 118 20.55 6.28 -23.91
C SER A 118 21.43 5.08 -24.12
#